data_AF-A0A9X4IMD7-F1
#
_entry.id   AF-A0A9X4IMD7-F1
#
_cell.length_a   1.000
_cell.length_b   1.000
_cell.length_c   1.000
_cell.angle_alpha   90.00
_cell.angle_beta   90.00
_cell.angle_gamma   90.00
#
_symmetry.space_group_name_H-M   'P 1'
#
loop_
_entity.id
_entity.type
_entity.pdbx_description
1 polymer ?
#
loop_
_entity_poly.entity_id
_entity_poly.type
_entity_poly.pdbx_seq_one_letter_code
_entity_poly.pdbx_strand_id
1 'polypeptide(L)'
;MRGVWRAVYGDNPEHPPAYSRDWAETLREETLAEAASRHLIPLALDSFEPGDLLLFAVNDNAPAKHCAILAAPDRMIHAIESHPVAEVSLVPWWRNRLRFAFRFS
;
A
#
# COMPACT_ATOMS: atom_id res chain seq x y z
N MET A 1 7.16 0.62 -2.63
CA MET A 1 6.32 1.11 -3.75
C MET A 1 7.05 1.97 -4.79
N ARG A 2 8.02 2.82 -4.41
CA ARG A 2 8.73 3.73 -5.35
C ARG A 2 9.35 3.04 -6.58
N GLY A 3 9.83 1.80 -6.45
CA GLY A 3 10.38 1.02 -7.58
C GLY A 3 9.32 0.57 -8.59
N VAL A 4 8.13 0.16 -8.13
CA VAL A 4 7.02 -0.20 -9.04
C VAL A 4 6.37 1.06 -9.61
N TRP A 5 6.23 2.12 -8.81
CA TRP A 5 5.81 3.42 -9.30
C TRP A 5 6.69 3.89 -10.47
N ARG A 6 8.02 3.82 -10.31
CA ARG A 6 8.95 4.17 -11.38
C ARG A 6 8.80 3.30 -12.62
N ALA A 7 8.56 2.01 -12.43
CA ALA A 7 8.39 1.07 -13.52
C ALA A 7 7.07 1.26 -14.29
N VAL A 8 6.01 1.74 -13.63
CA VAL A 8 4.66 1.87 -14.21
C VAL A 8 4.35 3.30 -14.67
N TYR A 9 4.73 4.32 -13.91
CA TYR A 9 4.35 5.73 -14.13
C TYR A 9 5.53 6.66 -14.47
N GLY A 10 6.77 6.16 -14.50
CA GLY A 10 7.94 6.99 -14.78
C GLY A 10 8.42 7.75 -13.55
N ASP A 11 8.40 9.09 -13.55
CA ASP A 11 9.05 9.86 -12.48
C ASP A 11 8.20 9.97 -11.20
N ASN A 12 8.88 10.15 -10.06
CA ASN A 12 8.27 10.13 -8.73
C ASN A 12 7.39 11.40 -8.54
N PRO A 13 6.11 11.33 -8.14
CA PRO A 13 5.20 12.47 -8.26
C PRO A 13 5.44 13.53 -7.18
N GLU A 14 5.99 13.16 -6.02
CA GLU A 14 6.18 14.07 -4.90
C GLU A 14 7.45 13.71 -4.12
N HIS A 15 8.21 14.74 -3.75
CA HIS A 15 9.23 14.65 -2.71
C HIS A 15 8.51 14.60 -1.36
N PRO A 16 8.50 13.47 -0.64
CA PRO A 16 7.96 13.47 0.71
C PRO A 16 8.82 14.37 1.61
N PRO A 17 8.23 15.04 2.60
CA PRO A 17 9.00 15.76 3.61
C PRO A 17 9.96 14.80 4.34
N ALA A 18 11.07 15.35 4.85
CA ALA A 18 12.10 14.58 5.54
C ALA A 18 11.48 13.69 6.64
N TYR A 19 11.69 12.38 6.52
CA TYR A 19 11.10 11.35 7.38
C TYR A 19 11.58 11.54 8.82
N SER A 20 10.77 12.19 9.65
CA SER A 20 10.96 12.16 11.11
C SER A 20 10.15 11.00 11.66
N ARG A 21 10.81 10.15 12.44
CA ARG A 21 10.27 8.89 12.98
C ARG A 21 9.03 9.08 13.86
N ASP A 22 8.74 10.32 14.25
CA ASP A 22 7.70 10.69 15.22
C ASP A 22 6.40 11.21 14.59
N TRP A 23 6.36 11.58 13.30
CA TRP A 23 5.16 12.19 12.72
C TRP A 23 4.03 11.21 12.39
N ALA A 24 4.35 9.93 12.19
CA ALA A 24 3.36 8.92 11.77
C ALA A 24 2.52 8.34 12.94
N GLU A 25 2.73 8.77 14.18
CA GLU A 25 2.02 8.21 15.35
C GLU A 25 0.99 9.15 15.99
N THR A 26 1.02 10.45 15.70
CA THR A 26 0.17 11.44 16.42
C THR A 26 -1.11 11.84 15.69
N LEU A 27 -1.18 11.65 14.37
CA LEU A 27 -2.39 11.90 13.61
C LEU A 27 -2.82 10.58 12.98
N ARG A 28 -4.04 10.11 13.27
CA ARG A 28 -4.66 8.93 12.64
C ARG A 28 -5.01 9.18 11.16
N GLU A 29 -4.16 9.93 10.47
CA GLU A 29 -4.35 10.33 9.09
C GLU A 29 -3.96 9.17 8.18
N GLU A 30 -4.83 8.90 7.21
CA GLU A 30 -4.62 7.86 6.21
C GLU A 30 -3.73 8.38 5.08
N THR A 31 -2.59 8.99 5.43
CA THR A 31 -1.69 9.71 4.49
C THR A 31 -1.30 8.86 3.28
N LEU A 32 -1.11 7.55 3.48
CA LEU A 32 -0.79 6.62 2.39
C LEU A 32 -1.99 6.37 1.46
N ALA A 33 -3.19 6.24 2.03
CA ALA A 33 -4.41 6.04 1.26
C ALA A 33 -4.82 7.33 0.53
N GLU A 34 -4.64 8.48 1.15
CA GLU A 34 -4.84 9.80 0.53
C GLU A 34 -3.87 10.04 -0.63
N ALA A 35 -2.61 9.64 -0.49
CA ALA A 35 -1.66 9.70 -1.59
C ALA A 35 -2.06 8.76 -2.73
N ALA A 36 -2.47 7.53 -2.42
CA ALA A 36 -2.93 6.56 -3.41
C ALA A 36 -4.19 7.04 -4.14
N SER A 37 -5.17 7.60 -3.44
CA SER A 37 -6.44 8.05 -4.02
C SER A 37 -6.31 9.25 -4.96
N ARG A 38 -5.23 10.04 -4.85
CA ARG A 38 -4.92 11.13 -5.79
C ARG A 38 -4.49 10.63 -7.17
N HIS A 39 -3.98 9.40 -7.26
CA HIS A 39 -3.40 8.88 -8.49
C HIS A 39 -4.01 7.57 -8.98
N LEU A 40 -4.75 6.87 -8.13
CA LEU A 40 -5.29 5.53 -8.39
C LEU A 40 -6.80 5.52 -8.18
N ILE A 41 -7.45 4.54 -8.79
CA ILE A 41 -8.91 4.37 -8.69
C ILE A 41 -9.22 3.53 -7.44
N PRO A 42 -9.99 4.06 -6.46
CA PRO A 42 -10.36 3.28 -5.28
C PRO A 42 -11.31 2.13 -5.64
N LEU A 43 -11.15 1.00 -4.95
CA LEU A 43 -11.95 -0.21 -5.12
C LEU A 43 -12.64 -0.61 -3.80
N ALA A 44 -13.74 -1.37 -3.92
CA ALA A 44 -14.29 -2.11 -2.78
C ALA A 44 -13.32 -3.24 -2.35
N LEU A 45 -13.31 -3.55 -1.05
CA LEU A 45 -12.36 -4.52 -0.47
C LEU A 45 -12.62 -5.98 -0.86
N ASP A 46 -13.69 -6.26 -1.61
CA ASP A 46 -14.03 -7.58 -2.14
C ASP A 46 -13.87 -7.66 -3.67
N SER A 47 -13.47 -6.56 -4.31
CA SER A 47 -13.47 -6.40 -5.77
C SER A 47 -12.06 -6.28 -6.37
N PHE A 48 -11.03 -6.44 -5.55
CA PHE A 48 -9.65 -6.38 -6.01
C PHE A 48 -9.22 -7.67 -6.75
N GLU A 49 -8.34 -7.51 -7.72
CA GLU A 49 -7.82 -8.56 -8.60
C GLU A 49 -6.28 -8.47 -8.67
N PRO A 50 -5.59 -9.51 -9.18
CA PRO A 50 -4.15 -9.42 -9.42
C PRO A 50 -3.79 -8.19 -10.25
N GLY A 51 -2.82 -7.41 -9.78
CA GLY A 51 -2.43 -6.11 -10.31
C GLY A 51 -2.84 -4.93 -9.42
N ASP A 52 -3.82 -5.10 -8.54
CA ASP A 52 -4.30 -4.03 -7.67
C ASP A 52 -3.38 -3.77 -6.48
N LEU A 53 -3.34 -2.51 -6.04
CA LEU A 53 -2.62 -2.05 -4.86
C LEU A 53 -3.49 -2.22 -3.61
N LEU A 54 -2.98 -2.95 -2.63
CA LEU A 54 -3.62 -3.18 -1.34
C LEU A 54 -2.87 -2.43 -0.24
N LEU A 55 -3.61 -1.70 0.61
CA LEU A 55 -3.07 -1.02 1.78
C LEU A 55 -3.57 -1.68 3.07
N PHE A 56 -2.63 -1.92 3.99
CA PHE A 56 -2.87 -2.64 5.23
C PHE A 56 -2.49 -1.82 6.46
N ALA A 57 -3.29 -1.97 7.51
CA ALA A 57 -2.97 -1.51 8.85
C ALA A 57 -2.09 -2.54 9.57
N VAL A 58 -1.05 -2.09 10.28
CA VAL A 58 -0.21 -3.00 11.07
C VAL A 58 -0.89 -3.40 12.38
N ASN A 59 -1.72 -2.51 12.94
CA ASN A 59 -2.52 -2.73 14.15
C ASN A 59 -4.00 -2.45 13.85
N ASP A 60 -4.92 -3.12 14.56
CA ASP A 60 -6.35 -3.12 14.22
C ASP A 60 -7.01 -1.73 14.18
N ASN A 61 -6.43 -0.74 14.88
CA ASN A 61 -6.89 0.66 14.97
C ASN A 61 -5.86 1.69 14.47
N ALA A 62 -4.83 1.26 13.74
CA ALA A 62 -3.83 2.15 13.16
C ALA A 62 -4.16 2.46 11.69
N PRO A 63 -3.72 3.63 11.17
CA PRO A 63 -3.84 3.93 9.74
C PRO A 63 -3.05 2.92 8.89
N ALA A 64 -3.37 2.84 7.61
CA ALA A 64 -2.68 1.97 6.69
C ALA A 64 -1.23 2.44 6.47
N LYS A 65 -0.26 1.62 6.90
CA LYS A 65 1.19 1.91 6.83
C LYS A 65 1.95 0.94 5.95
N HIS A 66 1.27 -0.10 5.48
CA HIS A 66 1.87 -1.12 4.63
C HIS A 66 1.16 -1.19 3.29
N CYS A 67 1.91 -1.44 2.21
CA CYS A 67 1.36 -1.57 0.87
C CYS A 67 1.95 -2.78 0.15
N ALA A 68 1.11 -3.46 -0.63
CA ALA A 68 1.51 -4.55 -1.50
C ALA A 68 0.70 -4.53 -2.79
N ILE A 69 1.24 -5.08 -3.86
CA ILE A 69 0.50 -5.33 -5.10
C ILE A 69 0.07 -6.78 -5.10
N LEU A 70 -1.20 -7.05 -5.35
CA LEU A 70 -1.68 -8.41 -5.47
C LEU A 70 -1.07 -9.05 -6.73
N ALA A 71 -0.36 -10.17 -6.57
CA ALA A 71 0.25 -10.89 -7.69
C ALA A 71 -0.60 -12.08 -8.15
N ALA A 72 -1.36 -12.67 -7.24
CA ALA A 72 -2.31 -13.75 -7.45
C ALA A 72 -3.41 -13.70 -6.37
N PRO A 73 -4.53 -14.42 -6.48
CA PRO A 73 -5.62 -14.38 -5.48
C PRO A 73 -5.19 -14.64 -4.02
N ASP A 74 -4.06 -15.32 -3.82
CA ASP A 74 -3.48 -15.68 -2.53
C ASP A 74 -2.03 -15.20 -2.34
N ARG A 75 -1.51 -14.33 -3.21
CA ARG A 75 -0.11 -13.84 -3.13
C ARG A 75 0.00 -12.37 -3.44
N MET A 76 0.91 -11.70 -2.75
CA MET A 76 1.18 -10.29 -2.94
C MET A 76 2.69 -10.01 -2.95
N ILE A 77 3.08 -8.99 -3.70
CA ILE A 77 4.44 -8.48 -3.75
C ILE A 77 4.48 -7.21 -2.91
N HIS A 78 5.28 -7.20 -1.85
CA HIS A 78 5.46 -6.02 -1.01
C HIS A 78 6.92 -5.54 -1.04
N ALA A 79 7.10 -4.23 -0.89
CA ALA A 79 8.42 -3.62 -0.76
C ALA A 79 8.44 -2.80 0.53
N ILE A 80 9.09 -3.33 1.56
CA ILE A 80 9.37 -2.61 2.81
C ILE A 80 10.56 -1.68 2.54
N GLU A 81 10.55 -0.46 3.08
CA GLU A 81 11.59 0.58 2.87
C GLU A 81 13.03 0.15 3.26
N SER A 82 13.21 -1.04 3.86
CA SER A 82 14.50 -1.58 4.32
C SER A 82 14.78 -3.03 3.90
N HIS A 83 13.92 -3.67 3.08
CA HIS A 83 14.08 -5.07 2.67
C HIS A 83 13.81 -5.25 1.16
N PRO A 84 14.50 -6.21 0.50
CA PRO A 84 14.26 -6.50 -0.90
C PRO A 84 12.81 -6.91 -1.15
N VAL A 85 12.33 -6.63 -2.36
CA VAL A 85 10.98 -7.01 -2.83
C VAL A 85 10.78 -8.51 -2.61
N ALA A 86 9.75 -8.88 -1.85
CA ALA A 86 9.42 -10.27 -1.56
C ALA A 86 7.98 -10.59 -1.98
N GLU A 87 7.79 -11.77 -2.57
CA GLU A 87 6.47 -12.35 -2.78
C GLU A 87 6.08 -13.09 -1.49
N VAL A 88 4.93 -12.73 -0.93
CA VAL A 88 4.41 -13.32 0.30
C VAL A 88 2.96 -13.74 0.12
N SER A 89 2.53 -14.79 0.83
CA SER A 89 1.15 -15.23 0.79
C SER A 89 0.22 -14.20 1.45
N LEU A 90 -0.94 -13.95 0.83
CA LEU A 90 -2.04 -13.17 1.40
C LEU A 90 -2.82 -14.05 2.40
N VAL A 91 -2.21 -14.31 3.54
CA VAL A 91 -2.80 -15.12 4.62
C VAL A 91 -3.94 -14.37 5.32
N PRO A 92 -4.84 -15.07 6.06
CA PRO A 92 -5.97 -14.43 6.76
C PRO A 92 -5.58 -13.24 7.65
N TRP A 93 -4.38 -13.28 8.24
CA TRP A 93 -3.85 -12.19 9.06
C TRP A 93 -3.74 -10.86 8.30
N TRP A 94 -3.32 -10.90 7.02
CA TRP A 94 -3.28 -9.73 6.14
C TRP A 94 -4.67 -9.33 5.66
N ARG A 95 -5.54 -10.29 5.32
CA ARG A 95 -6.91 -10.00 4.88
C ARG A 95 -7.70 -9.22 5.94
N ASN A 96 -7.58 -9.59 7.21
CA ASN A 96 -8.25 -8.87 8.32
C ASN A 96 -7.71 -7.44 8.53
N ARG A 97 -6.51 -7.17 8.02
CA ARG A 97 -5.80 -5.89 8.10
C ARG A 97 -5.90 -5.06 6.83
N LEU A 98 -6.57 -5.56 5.80
CA LEU A 98 -6.85 -4.80 4.59
C LEU A 98 -7.76 -3.61 4.94
N ARG A 99 -7.37 -2.42 4.50
CA ARG A 99 -8.12 -1.17 4.74
C ARG A 99 -8.50 -0.47 3.46
N PHE A 100 -7.66 -0.54 2.43
CA PHE A 100 -7.93 0.06 1.13
C PHE A 100 -7.42 -0.83 -0.01
N ALA A 101 -8.11 -0.75 -1.13
CA ALA A 101 -7.71 -1.36 -2.39
C ALA A 101 -7.81 -0.30 -3.51
N PHE A 102 -6.86 -0.31 -4.43
CA PHE A 102 -6.77 0.64 -5.54
C PHE A 102 -6.35 -0.04 -6.84
N ARG A 103 -6.83 0.47 -7.96
CA ARG A 103 -6.47 0.05 -9.31
C ARG A 103 -5.62 1.10 -10.02
N PHE A 104 -4.61 0.63 -10.72
CA PHE A 104 -3.83 1.43 -11.65
C PHE A 104 -4.66 1.67 -12.93
N SER A 105 -4.75 2.93 -13.37
CA SER A 105 -5.35 3.33 -14.66
C SER A 105 -4.34 3.34 -15.79
#